data_AF-A0A7Y4R9U0-F1
#
_entry.id   AF-A0A7Y4R9U0-F1
#
_cell.length_a   1.000
_cell.length_b   1.000
_cell.length_c   1.000
_cell.angle_alpha   90.00
_cell.angle_beta   90.00
_cell.angle_gamma   90.00
#
_symmetry.space_group_name_H-M   'P 1'
#
loop_
_entity.id
_entity.type
_entity.pdbx_description
1 polymer ?
#
loop_
_entity_poly.entity_id
_entity_poly.type
_entity_poly.pdbx_seq_one_letter_code
_entity_poly.pdbx_strand_id
1 'polypeptide(L)'
;MRRTITRDARRLRTVSPLLVLGAAFLLPHLLPLATRADAIDDEYYARFKALTPDDVDGHLKLAVWCRDQQRWQLVARQCGEILKRRPTHEQAQLLLNLARAHLDGEQRNPGSTGAVPGAAPPAELTDDQVQRVRRAELNLAGDERVRLKIDRDALNAFYEQGKRDGILAMDRPAFFRMPRLEQARLILHHSPETYGNKIEIGSDPERMRDFIRDVQPVVLRGCATAECHGGSSAGRFRLLTGRSLSGNASYTNHFILQEFGVGTERVINRDLPERSLLLSYGLPRGRGGAEHPTEITRLFADESDREYRVVYDWISSLPITRPDYGFKRPDLTPTRAEAPPPDGGNNP
;
A
#
# COMPACT_ATOMS: atom_id res chain seq x y z
N MET A 1 69.45 -36.07 -6.59
CA MET A 1 70.23 -36.05 -7.85
C MET A 1 69.65 -34.99 -8.77
N ARG A 2 70.13 -33.73 -8.73
CA ARG A 2 71.01 -33.11 -9.75
C ARG A 2 70.78 -33.61 -11.18
N ARG A 3 70.27 -32.74 -12.07
CA ARG A 3 71.01 -32.25 -13.26
C ARG A 3 70.28 -31.10 -13.96
N THR A 4 71.10 -30.13 -14.34
CA THR A 4 70.84 -28.87 -15.07
C THR A 4 71.50 -29.02 -16.45
N ILE A 5 70.85 -28.60 -17.56
CA ILE A 5 71.43 -28.36 -18.91
C ILE A 5 70.50 -27.33 -19.63
N THR A 6 70.77 -26.02 -19.62
CA THR A 6 71.46 -25.14 -20.62
C THR A 6 70.77 -25.01 -22.00
N ARG A 7 70.27 -23.80 -22.34
CA ARG A 7 70.68 -22.86 -23.45
C ARG A 7 70.55 -23.46 -24.88
N ASP A 8 70.05 -22.82 -25.94
CA ASP A 8 70.26 -21.45 -26.42
C ASP A 8 69.43 -21.16 -27.71
N ALA A 9 69.55 -19.92 -28.21
CA ALA A 9 69.48 -19.49 -29.63
C ALA A 9 68.13 -19.08 -30.28
N ARG A 10 67.93 -17.75 -30.27
CA ARG A 10 67.36 -16.85 -31.29
C ARG A 10 67.09 -17.45 -32.69
N ARG A 11 65.90 -17.16 -33.23
CA ARG A 11 65.74 -16.63 -34.60
C ARG A 11 64.61 -15.61 -34.67
N LEU A 12 64.98 -14.41 -35.12
CA LEU A 12 64.11 -13.32 -35.56
C LEU A 12 63.45 -13.68 -36.90
N ARG A 13 62.15 -13.44 -37.03
CA ARG A 13 61.50 -13.08 -38.31
C ARG A 13 60.41 -12.05 -38.05
N THR A 14 60.69 -10.84 -38.50
CA THR A 14 59.76 -9.72 -38.76
C THR A 14 58.90 -10.03 -39.97
N VAL A 15 57.56 -9.84 -39.91
CA VAL A 15 56.76 -9.30 -41.02
C VAL A 15 55.43 -8.68 -40.52
N SER A 16 55.26 -7.39 -40.83
CA SER A 16 54.04 -6.58 -41.05
C SER A 16 53.08 -6.12 -39.91
N PRO A 17 52.66 -4.84 -39.96
CA PRO A 17 51.72 -4.23 -39.03
C PRO A 17 50.26 -4.39 -39.52
N LEU A 18 49.34 -4.72 -38.63
CA LEU A 18 47.92 -4.50 -38.87
C LEU A 18 47.53 -3.13 -38.33
N LEU A 19 46.94 -2.32 -39.22
CA LEU A 19 46.17 -1.12 -38.92
C LEU A 19 45.20 -1.40 -37.75
N VAL A 20 45.33 -0.68 -36.64
CA VAL A 20 44.26 -0.53 -35.65
C VAL A 20 43.55 0.77 -35.97
N LEU A 21 42.42 0.67 -36.67
CA LEU A 21 41.45 1.75 -36.77
C LEU A 21 40.93 2.06 -35.35
N GLY A 22 40.93 3.34 -35.00
CA GLY A 22 40.34 3.83 -33.76
C GLY A 22 38.86 3.49 -33.66
N ALA A 23 38.50 2.74 -32.63
CA ALA A 23 37.13 2.62 -32.19
C ALA A 23 36.79 3.85 -31.32
N ALA A 24 35.96 4.73 -31.88
CA ALA A 24 35.31 5.77 -31.12
C ALA A 24 34.44 5.14 -30.01
N PHE A 25 34.73 5.45 -28.76
CA PHE A 25 33.86 5.15 -27.63
C PHE A 25 32.59 6.00 -27.75
N LEU A 26 31.55 5.43 -28.34
CA LEU A 26 30.18 5.93 -28.22
C LEU A 26 29.68 5.56 -26.83
N LEU A 27 29.44 6.59 -26.01
CA LEU A 27 28.69 6.51 -24.75
C LEU A 27 27.35 5.78 -25.01
N PRO A 28 26.98 4.76 -24.23
CA PRO A 28 25.63 4.24 -24.29
C PRO A 28 24.71 5.29 -23.66
N HIS A 29 23.88 5.92 -24.49
CA HIS A 29 22.74 6.68 -24.00
C HIS A 29 21.86 5.74 -23.16
N LEU A 30 21.84 5.99 -21.85
CA LEU A 30 20.89 5.40 -20.91
C LEU A 30 19.48 5.85 -21.32
N LEU A 31 18.81 5.04 -22.13
CA LEU A 31 17.37 5.14 -22.32
C LEU A 31 16.73 4.77 -20.96
N PRO A 32 15.88 5.63 -20.38
CA PRO A 32 15.14 5.27 -19.17
C PRO A 32 14.27 4.04 -19.47
N LEU A 33 14.37 3.02 -18.62
CA LEU A 33 13.48 1.87 -18.69
C LEU A 33 12.07 2.38 -18.38
N ALA A 34 11.18 2.33 -19.38
CA ALA A 34 9.78 2.69 -19.20
C ALA A 34 9.19 1.89 -18.04
N THR A 35 8.54 2.57 -17.09
CA THR A 35 7.90 1.87 -15.98
C THR A 35 6.72 1.05 -16.52
N ARG A 36 6.29 0.01 -15.79
CA ARG A 36 5.06 -0.71 -16.14
C ARG A 36 3.85 0.21 -16.21
N ALA A 37 3.86 1.31 -15.47
CA ALA A 37 2.80 2.30 -15.55
C ALA A 37 2.83 3.07 -16.87
N ASP A 38 4.02 3.52 -17.31
CA ASP A 38 4.22 4.14 -18.61
C ASP A 38 3.86 3.18 -19.75
N ALA A 39 4.20 1.89 -19.61
CA ALA A 39 3.86 0.86 -20.59
C ALA A 39 2.35 0.64 -20.73
N ILE A 40 1.58 0.72 -19.64
CA ILE A 40 0.11 0.61 -19.67
C ILE A 40 -0.52 1.83 -20.33
N ASP A 41 0.00 3.03 -20.04
CA ASP A 41 -0.51 4.27 -20.61
C ASP A 41 -0.14 4.36 -22.11
N ASP A 42 1.06 3.94 -22.50
CA ASP A 42 1.50 3.81 -23.90
C ASP A 42 0.65 2.78 -24.65
N GLU A 43 0.41 1.62 -24.05
CA GLU A 43 -0.46 0.58 -24.63
C GLU A 43 -1.90 1.09 -24.77
N TYR A 44 -2.40 1.85 -23.79
CA TYR A 44 -3.69 2.52 -23.89
C TYR A 44 -3.75 3.46 -25.08
N TYR A 45 -2.75 4.34 -25.26
CA TYR A 45 -2.73 5.30 -26.36
C TYR A 45 -2.60 4.61 -27.72
N ALA A 46 -1.81 3.54 -27.81
CA ALA A 46 -1.69 2.73 -29.02
C ALA A 46 -3.03 2.09 -29.39
N ARG A 47 -3.71 1.46 -28.42
CA ARG A 47 -5.04 0.86 -28.61
C ARG A 47 -6.07 1.92 -28.97
N PHE A 48 -6.07 3.07 -28.28
CA PHE A 48 -6.99 4.17 -28.54
C PHE A 48 -6.82 4.76 -29.94
N LYS A 49 -5.58 4.95 -30.42
CA LYS A 49 -5.29 5.47 -31.76
C LYS A 49 -5.74 4.52 -32.88
N ALA A 50 -5.82 3.22 -32.59
CA ALA A 50 -6.31 2.21 -33.53
C ALA A 50 -7.83 2.18 -33.64
N LEU A 51 -8.56 2.81 -32.70
CA LEU A 51 -10.01 2.88 -32.72
C LEU A 51 -10.49 4.06 -33.58
N THR A 52 -11.55 3.83 -34.35
CA THR A 52 -12.26 4.93 -34.98
C THR A 52 -13.17 5.59 -33.96
N PRO A 53 -13.45 6.90 -34.08
CA PRO A 53 -14.33 7.60 -33.15
C PRO A 53 -15.71 6.94 -32.94
N ASP A 54 -16.25 6.27 -33.96
CA ASP A 54 -17.59 5.65 -33.93
C ASP A 54 -17.58 4.18 -33.49
N ASP A 55 -16.40 3.59 -33.20
CA ASP A 55 -16.27 2.21 -32.72
C ASP A 55 -16.62 2.09 -31.24
N VAL A 56 -17.92 2.15 -30.94
CA VAL A 56 -18.47 2.07 -29.58
C VAL A 56 -18.02 0.79 -28.85
N ASP A 57 -18.02 -0.35 -29.55
CA ASP A 57 -17.65 -1.64 -28.96
C ASP A 57 -16.15 -1.71 -28.67
N GLY A 58 -15.32 -1.16 -29.56
CA GLY A 58 -13.88 -1.02 -29.34
C GLY A 58 -13.55 -0.12 -28.15
N HIS A 59 -14.21 1.03 -28.03
CA HIS A 59 -14.06 1.92 -26.88
C HIS A 59 -14.50 1.26 -25.58
N LEU A 60 -15.57 0.47 -25.60
CA LEU A 60 -16.06 -0.26 -24.42
C LEU A 60 -15.08 -1.34 -23.98
N LYS A 61 -14.55 -2.14 -24.93
CA LYS A 61 -13.51 -3.13 -24.64
C LYS A 61 -12.25 -2.49 -24.07
N LEU A 62 -11.86 -1.32 -24.59
CA LEU A 62 -10.73 -0.57 -24.06
C LEU A 62 -10.99 -0.08 -22.63
N ALA A 63 -12.21 0.39 -22.33
CA ALA A 63 -12.61 0.79 -20.98
C ALA A 63 -12.57 -0.40 -19.99
N VAL A 64 -13.04 -1.57 -20.40
CA VAL A 64 -12.97 -2.80 -19.59
C VAL A 64 -11.52 -3.20 -19.35
N TRP A 65 -10.67 -3.17 -20.38
CA TRP A 65 -9.25 -3.43 -20.21
C TRP A 65 -8.60 -2.43 -19.24
N CYS A 66 -8.91 -1.14 -19.33
CA CYS A 66 -8.42 -0.13 -18.38
C CYS A 66 -8.86 -0.42 -16.95
N ARG A 67 -10.10 -0.90 -16.75
CA ARG A 67 -10.61 -1.30 -15.45
C ARG A 67 -9.81 -2.47 -14.90
N ASP A 68 -9.52 -3.46 -15.73
CA ASP A 68 -8.74 -4.63 -15.34
C ASP A 68 -7.28 -4.25 -14.99
N GLN A 69 -6.78 -3.13 -15.52
CA GLN A 69 -5.50 -2.50 -15.12
C GLN A 69 -5.64 -1.49 -13.96
N GLN A 70 -6.82 -1.40 -13.33
CA GLN A 70 -7.15 -0.45 -12.25
C GLN A 70 -6.91 1.04 -12.61
N ARG A 71 -6.99 1.39 -13.90
CA ARG A 71 -6.80 2.76 -14.40
C ARG A 71 -8.12 3.51 -14.49
N TRP A 72 -8.70 3.85 -13.34
CA TRP A 72 -10.05 4.43 -13.24
C TRP A 72 -10.23 5.76 -14.00
N GLN A 73 -9.19 6.57 -14.11
CA GLN A 73 -9.18 7.79 -14.92
C GLN A 73 -9.37 7.47 -16.43
N LEU A 74 -8.70 6.43 -16.92
CA LEU A 74 -8.79 5.99 -18.31
C LEU A 74 -10.15 5.32 -18.61
N VAL A 75 -10.69 4.57 -17.64
CA VAL A 75 -12.07 4.03 -17.69
C VAL A 75 -13.07 5.17 -17.87
N ALA A 76 -13.02 6.19 -16.99
CA ALA A 76 -13.93 7.33 -17.05
C ALA A 76 -13.83 8.09 -18.39
N ARG A 77 -12.61 8.29 -18.91
CA ARG A 77 -12.38 8.91 -20.22
C ARG A 77 -13.05 8.13 -21.35
N GLN A 78 -12.83 6.81 -21.42
CA GLN A 78 -13.38 5.99 -22.51
C GLN A 78 -14.90 5.88 -22.44
N CYS A 79 -15.47 5.69 -21.25
CA CYS A 79 -16.92 5.71 -21.08
C CYS A 79 -17.53 7.07 -21.45
N GLY A 80 -16.81 8.17 -21.20
CA GLY A 80 -17.21 9.51 -21.66
C GLY A 80 -17.29 9.64 -23.18
N GLU A 81 -16.32 9.09 -23.92
CA GLU A 81 -16.35 9.09 -25.40
C GLU A 81 -17.52 8.28 -25.96
N ILE A 82 -17.86 7.15 -25.35
CA ILE A 82 -19.03 6.34 -25.73
C ILE A 82 -20.31 7.15 -25.51
N LEU A 83 -20.48 7.75 -24.34
CA LEU A 83 -21.70 8.45 -23.95
C LEU A 83 -21.93 9.76 -24.72
N LYS A 84 -20.89 10.40 -25.26
CA LYS A 84 -21.04 11.54 -26.19
C LYS A 84 -21.80 11.16 -27.46
N ARG A 85 -21.66 9.91 -27.91
CA ARG A 85 -22.23 9.41 -29.17
C ARG A 85 -23.51 8.61 -28.93
N ARG A 86 -23.53 7.81 -27.85
CA ARG A 86 -24.69 7.02 -27.41
C ARG A 86 -25.00 7.32 -25.94
N PRO A 87 -25.75 8.39 -25.65
CA PRO A 87 -26.03 8.82 -24.27
C PRO A 87 -26.76 7.78 -23.41
N THR A 88 -27.48 6.85 -24.04
CA THR A 88 -28.27 5.79 -23.38
C THR A 88 -27.54 4.45 -23.27
N HIS A 89 -26.22 4.41 -23.50
CA HIS A 89 -25.45 3.17 -23.47
C HIS A 89 -25.26 2.65 -22.03
N GLU A 90 -26.11 1.70 -21.61
CA GLU A 90 -26.21 1.21 -20.22
C GLU A 90 -24.86 0.78 -19.61
N GLN A 91 -24.08 -0.06 -20.31
CA GLN A 91 -22.81 -0.58 -19.77
C GLN A 91 -21.75 0.52 -19.56
N ALA A 92 -21.67 1.49 -20.47
CA ALA A 92 -20.74 2.61 -20.35
C ALA A 92 -21.15 3.52 -19.17
N GLN A 93 -22.45 3.68 -18.93
CA GLN A 93 -22.96 4.45 -17.80
C GLN A 93 -22.67 3.76 -16.46
N LEU A 94 -22.85 2.43 -16.39
CA LEU A 94 -22.49 1.64 -15.21
C LEU A 94 -20.99 1.73 -14.90
N LEU A 95 -20.13 1.53 -15.91
CA LEU A 95 -18.68 1.62 -15.77
C LEU A 95 -18.21 3.03 -15.40
N LEU A 96 -18.84 4.07 -15.96
CA LEU A 96 -18.54 5.45 -15.60
C LEU A 96 -18.93 5.75 -14.15
N ASN A 97 -20.07 5.26 -13.68
CA ASN A 97 -20.49 5.43 -12.29
C ASN A 97 -19.54 4.70 -11.33
N LEU A 98 -19.10 3.49 -11.70
CA LEU A 98 -18.09 2.76 -10.95
C LEU A 98 -16.76 3.53 -10.91
N ALA A 99 -16.27 4.00 -12.06
CA ALA A 99 -15.04 4.78 -12.14
C ALA A 99 -15.15 6.08 -11.33
N ARG A 100 -16.28 6.79 -11.41
CA ARG A 100 -16.55 7.99 -10.59
C ARG A 100 -16.58 7.67 -9.10
N ALA A 101 -17.19 6.58 -8.65
CA ALA A 101 -17.15 6.19 -7.25
C ALA A 101 -15.71 5.96 -6.73
N HIS A 102 -14.83 5.39 -7.58
CA HIS A 102 -13.40 5.25 -7.29
C HIS A 102 -12.67 6.60 -7.28
N LEU A 103 -12.90 7.43 -8.30
CA LEU A 103 -12.26 8.75 -8.45
C LEU A 103 -12.76 9.79 -7.44
N ASP A 104 -14.01 9.74 -7.02
CA ASP A 104 -14.57 10.63 -5.99
C ASP A 104 -14.04 10.24 -4.60
N GLY A 105 -13.70 8.97 -4.40
CA GLY A 105 -12.87 8.53 -3.28
C GLY A 105 -11.45 9.12 -3.31
N GLU A 106 -10.93 9.41 -4.51
CA GLU A 106 -9.59 9.95 -4.81
C GLU A 106 -9.56 11.50 -4.73
N GLN A 107 -10.56 12.20 -5.29
CA GLN A 107 -10.67 13.67 -5.34
C GLN A 107 -11.07 14.32 -4.01
N ARG A 108 -11.54 13.55 -3.02
CA ARG A 108 -11.72 14.02 -1.64
C ARG A 108 -10.41 14.30 -0.92
N ASN A 109 -9.26 14.18 -1.59
CA ASN A 109 -7.94 14.40 -1.03
C ASN A 109 -7.12 15.39 -1.89
N PRO A 110 -7.20 16.71 -1.64
CA PRO A 110 -6.16 17.63 -2.09
C PRO A 110 -4.99 17.52 -1.10
N GLY A 111 -3.90 16.89 -1.54
CA GLY A 111 -2.61 16.98 -0.89
C GLY A 111 -2.05 18.40 -1.00
N SER A 112 -1.39 18.84 0.07
CA SER A 112 -0.64 20.10 0.21
C SER A 112 -1.44 21.38 0.42
N THR A 113 -1.82 21.67 1.68
CA THR A 113 -1.81 23.04 2.23
C THR A 113 -1.52 23.04 3.74
N GLY A 114 -0.58 23.91 4.15
CA GLY A 114 -0.43 24.45 5.50
C GLY A 114 -0.07 23.47 6.63
N ALA A 115 1.22 23.24 6.86
CA ALA A 115 1.66 22.82 8.19
C ALA A 115 1.27 23.92 9.18
N VAL A 116 0.30 23.65 10.07
CA VAL A 116 0.08 24.49 11.25
C VAL A 116 1.22 24.17 12.21
N PRO A 117 2.20 25.07 12.42
CA PRO A 117 3.29 24.81 13.34
C PRO A 117 2.72 24.70 14.75
N GLY A 118 2.99 23.58 15.43
CA GLY A 118 2.57 23.36 16.82
C GLY A 118 1.35 22.48 17.03
N ALA A 119 0.90 21.72 16.02
CA ALA A 119 -0.11 20.67 16.25
C ALA A 119 0.37 19.69 17.33
N ALA A 120 -0.54 19.29 18.24
CA ALA A 120 -0.27 18.26 19.23
C ALA A 120 0.11 16.92 18.54
N PRO A 121 0.91 16.05 19.19
CA PRO A 121 1.11 14.71 18.66
C PRO A 121 -0.24 14.00 18.48
N PRO A 122 -0.36 13.10 17.49
CA PRO A 122 -1.58 12.34 17.30
C PRO A 122 -1.93 11.61 18.59
N ALA A 123 -3.19 11.66 19.02
CA ALA A 123 -3.63 10.87 20.17
C ALA A 123 -3.38 9.39 19.91
N GLU A 124 -2.92 8.66 20.92
CA GLU A 124 -2.81 7.20 20.86
C GLU A 124 -4.21 6.57 20.72
N LEU A 125 -4.28 5.45 20.02
CA LEU A 125 -5.49 4.61 20.01
C LEU A 125 -5.83 4.17 21.43
N THR A 126 -7.12 4.15 21.75
CA THR A 126 -7.60 3.57 23.00
C THR A 126 -7.49 2.04 22.97
N ASP A 127 -7.55 1.39 24.14
CA ASP A 127 -7.50 -0.08 24.23
C ASP A 127 -8.60 -0.74 23.41
N ASP A 128 -9.80 -0.15 23.40
CA ASP A 128 -10.92 -0.62 22.57
C ASP A 128 -10.63 -0.54 21.07
N GLN A 129 -9.97 0.55 20.63
CA GLN A 129 -9.54 0.73 19.25
C GLN A 129 -8.43 -0.26 18.88
N VAL A 130 -7.47 -0.49 19.78
CA VAL A 130 -6.44 -1.53 19.62
C VAL A 130 -7.09 -2.90 19.48
N GLN A 131 -8.11 -3.21 20.29
CA GLN A 131 -8.84 -4.47 20.17
C GLN A 131 -9.57 -4.63 18.84
N ARG A 132 -10.07 -3.54 18.24
CA ARG A 132 -10.65 -3.56 16.88
C ARG A 132 -9.59 -3.87 15.83
N VAL A 133 -8.43 -3.21 15.89
CA VAL A 133 -7.29 -3.51 14.99
C VAL A 133 -6.84 -4.95 15.15
N ARG A 134 -6.71 -5.46 16.39
CA ARG A 134 -6.33 -6.86 16.64
C ARG A 134 -7.29 -7.86 16.00
N ARG A 135 -8.60 -7.66 16.13
CA ARG A 135 -9.60 -8.56 15.52
C ARG A 135 -9.57 -8.51 14.00
N ALA A 136 -9.40 -7.31 13.45
CA ALA A 136 -9.33 -7.06 12.02
C ALA A 136 -8.08 -7.66 11.36
N GLU A 137 -6.93 -7.63 12.06
CA GLU A 137 -5.66 -8.14 11.54
C GLU A 137 -5.39 -9.61 11.88
N LEU A 138 -6.25 -10.24 12.68
CA LEU A 138 -6.15 -11.65 13.01
C LEU A 138 -6.19 -12.50 11.75
N ASN A 139 -5.22 -13.41 11.59
CA ASN A 139 -5.18 -14.34 10.48
C ASN A 139 -6.23 -15.43 10.68
N LEU A 140 -7.40 -15.25 10.06
CA LEU A 140 -8.50 -16.21 10.13
C LEU A 140 -8.25 -17.48 9.30
N ALA A 141 -7.26 -17.47 8.39
CA ALA A 141 -6.98 -18.60 7.49
C ALA A 141 -5.80 -19.48 7.93
N GLY A 142 -4.88 -18.98 8.76
CA GLY A 142 -3.64 -19.68 9.14
C GLY A 142 -3.72 -20.49 10.44
N ASP A 143 -2.57 -20.86 10.99
CA ASP A 143 -2.38 -21.57 12.27
C ASP A 143 -1.86 -20.64 13.39
N GLU A 144 -2.28 -19.38 13.33
CA GLU A 144 -1.82 -18.33 14.23
C GLU A 144 -2.08 -18.64 15.71
N ARG A 145 -1.11 -18.30 16.56
CA ARG A 145 -1.19 -18.50 18.02
C ARG A 145 -1.38 -17.17 18.73
N VAL A 146 -2.60 -16.92 19.20
CA VAL A 146 -2.93 -15.76 20.04
C VAL A 146 -3.67 -16.19 21.31
N ARG A 147 -3.47 -15.46 22.41
CA ARG A 147 -4.27 -15.61 23.62
C ARG A 147 -5.61 -14.94 23.41
N LEU A 148 -6.70 -15.69 23.53
CA LEU A 148 -8.05 -15.18 23.32
C LEU A 148 -8.91 -15.42 24.56
N LYS A 149 -9.79 -14.47 24.83
CA LYS A 149 -10.89 -14.62 25.76
C LYS A 149 -12.18 -14.25 25.02
N ILE A 150 -13.18 -15.12 25.13
CA ILE A 150 -14.51 -14.90 24.57
C ILE A 150 -15.47 -14.90 25.74
N ASP A 151 -16.31 -13.88 25.81
CA ASP A 151 -17.38 -13.84 26.80
C ASP A 151 -18.29 -15.08 26.68
N ARG A 152 -18.59 -15.70 27.82
CA ARG A 152 -19.31 -16.99 27.83
C ARG A 152 -20.75 -16.83 27.37
N ASP A 153 -21.40 -15.73 27.73
CA ASP A 153 -22.79 -15.47 27.38
C ASP A 153 -22.91 -15.12 25.89
N ALA A 154 -21.98 -14.34 25.37
CA ALA A 154 -21.85 -14.09 23.93
C ALA A 154 -21.64 -15.39 23.13
N LEU A 155 -20.80 -16.30 23.63
CA LEU A 155 -20.55 -17.58 22.97
C LEU A 155 -21.79 -18.49 22.97
N ASN A 156 -22.53 -18.52 24.09
CA ASN A 156 -23.82 -19.22 24.17
C ASN A 156 -24.84 -18.61 23.20
N ALA A 157 -24.97 -17.28 23.19
CA ALA A 157 -25.90 -16.57 22.35
C ALA A 157 -25.60 -16.78 20.86
N PHE A 158 -24.32 -16.69 20.47
CA PHE A 158 -23.88 -16.98 19.11
C PHE A 158 -24.21 -18.41 18.70
N TYR A 159 -24.00 -19.41 19.57
CA TYR A 159 -24.35 -20.79 19.25
C TYR A 159 -25.86 -20.94 19.02
N GLU A 160 -26.70 -20.42 19.91
CA GLU A 160 -28.17 -20.52 19.78
C GLU A 160 -28.69 -19.77 18.55
N GLN A 161 -28.10 -18.61 18.22
CA GLN A 161 -28.40 -17.90 16.98
C GLN A 161 -27.94 -18.73 15.76
N GLY A 162 -26.69 -19.19 15.74
CA GLY A 162 -26.13 -19.96 14.64
C GLY A 162 -26.87 -21.28 14.37
N LYS A 163 -27.42 -21.93 15.40
CA LYS A 163 -28.32 -23.09 15.22
C LYS A 163 -29.63 -22.71 14.57
N ARG A 164 -30.26 -21.61 15.00
CA ARG A 164 -31.53 -21.13 14.43
C ARG A 164 -31.37 -20.67 12.98
N ASP A 165 -30.27 -19.97 12.69
CA ASP A 165 -29.99 -19.37 11.38
C ASP A 165 -29.37 -20.39 10.40
N GLY A 166 -29.14 -21.64 10.84
CA GLY A 166 -28.54 -22.69 9.99
C GLY A 166 -27.04 -22.53 9.73
N ILE A 167 -26.37 -21.58 10.38
CA ILE A 167 -24.93 -21.32 10.27
C ILE A 167 -24.11 -22.47 10.88
N LEU A 168 -24.60 -23.04 12.00
CA LEU A 168 -23.92 -24.10 12.73
C LEU A 168 -24.65 -25.44 12.58
N ALA A 169 -24.04 -26.35 11.81
CA ALA A 169 -24.55 -27.72 11.68
C ALA A 169 -24.25 -28.57 12.93
N MET A 170 -23.14 -28.31 13.61
CA MET A 170 -22.66 -29.08 14.77
C MET A 170 -23.58 -28.97 16.00
N ASP A 171 -23.41 -29.89 16.93
CA ASP A 171 -24.07 -29.87 18.24
C ASP A 171 -23.33 -28.96 19.24
N ARG A 172 -23.97 -28.72 20.38
CA ARG A 172 -23.46 -27.81 21.40
C ARG A 172 -22.14 -28.33 21.98
N PRO A 173 -22.03 -29.59 22.44
CA PRO A 173 -20.77 -30.10 22.97
C PRO A 173 -19.60 -30.00 21.98
N ALA A 174 -19.81 -30.29 20.69
CA ALA A 174 -18.78 -30.16 19.66
C ALA A 174 -18.30 -28.72 19.51
N PHE A 175 -19.23 -27.76 19.40
CA PHE A 175 -18.88 -26.34 19.28
C PHE A 175 -18.03 -25.85 20.47
N PHE A 176 -18.44 -26.17 21.70
CA PHE A 176 -17.74 -25.71 22.91
C PHE A 176 -16.38 -26.39 23.13
N ARG A 177 -16.12 -27.55 22.51
CA ARG A 177 -14.81 -28.22 22.52
C ARG A 177 -13.85 -27.71 21.46
N MET A 178 -14.33 -26.95 20.47
CA MET A 178 -13.46 -26.35 19.46
C MET A 178 -12.38 -25.46 20.11
N PRO A 179 -11.18 -25.39 19.51
CA PRO A 179 -10.19 -24.38 19.85
C PRO A 179 -10.80 -22.98 19.89
N ARG A 180 -10.41 -22.16 20.88
CA ARG A 180 -10.94 -20.80 21.05
C ARG A 180 -10.76 -19.93 19.81
N LEU A 181 -9.66 -20.12 19.08
CA LEU A 181 -9.41 -19.38 17.84
C LEU A 181 -10.44 -19.75 16.76
N GLU A 182 -10.80 -21.02 16.63
CA GLU A 182 -11.81 -21.45 15.65
C GLU A 182 -13.20 -20.93 16.03
N GLN A 183 -13.55 -20.93 17.32
CA GLN A 183 -14.78 -20.28 17.80
C GLN A 183 -14.79 -18.77 17.46
N ALA A 184 -13.68 -18.08 17.71
CA ALA A 184 -13.53 -16.66 17.37
C ALA A 184 -13.63 -16.42 15.86
N ARG A 185 -13.04 -17.29 15.02
CA ARG A 185 -13.14 -17.21 13.55
C ARG A 185 -14.58 -17.30 13.07
N LEU A 186 -15.34 -18.27 13.57
CA LEU A 186 -16.76 -18.40 13.24
C LEU A 186 -17.55 -17.15 13.63
N ILE A 187 -17.32 -16.63 14.84
CA ILE A 187 -17.97 -15.41 15.31
C ILE A 187 -17.62 -14.21 14.43
N LEU A 188 -16.33 -13.98 14.17
CA LEU A 188 -15.86 -12.83 13.38
C LEU A 188 -16.28 -12.92 11.91
N HIS A 189 -16.44 -14.13 11.37
CA HIS A 189 -16.88 -14.32 9.99
C HIS A 189 -18.39 -14.11 9.83
N HIS A 190 -19.21 -14.62 10.76
CA HIS A 190 -20.66 -14.63 10.59
C HIS A 190 -21.40 -13.55 11.37
N SER A 191 -20.81 -13.01 12.45
CA SER A 191 -21.48 -12.05 13.32
C SER A 191 -20.50 -11.04 13.97
N PRO A 192 -19.61 -10.41 13.17
CA PRO A 192 -18.58 -9.51 13.71
C PRO A 192 -19.18 -8.32 14.47
N GLU A 193 -20.28 -7.75 13.99
CA GLU A 193 -20.92 -6.57 14.60
C GLU A 193 -21.63 -6.89 15.93
N THR A 194 -22.24 -8.08 16.03
CA THR A 194 -23.04 -8.47 17.20
C THR A 194 -22.17 -9.00 18.33
N TYR A 195 -21.17 -9.83 18.01
CA TYR A 195 -20.40 -10.58 19.01
C TYR A 195 -18.89 -10.33 18.93
N GLY A 196 -18.39 -9.67 17.89
CA GLY A 196 -16.95 -9.43 17.74
C GLY A 196 -16.36 -8.59 18.86
N ASN A 197 -17.10 -7.61 19.39
CA ASN A 197 -16.67 -6.82 20.55
C ASN A 197 -16.60 -7.62 21.87
N LYS A 198 -17.12 -8.86 21.89
CA LYS A 198 -17.05 -9.79 23.03
C LYS A 198 -15.83 -10.71 22.97
N ILE A 199 -14.97 -10.52 21.97
CA ILE A 199 -13.71 -11.22 21.80
C ILE A 199 -12.56 -10.28 22.17
N GLU A 200 -11.85 -10.66 23.23
CA GLU A 200 -10.61 -10.03 23.69
C GLU A 200 -9.41 -10.83 23.19
N ILE A 201 -8.45 -10.16 22.56
CA ILE A 201 -7.22 -10.73 22.03
C ILE A 201 -6.08 -10.19 22.90
N GLY A 202 -5.56 -11.05 23.78
CA GLY A 202 -4.58 -10.69 24.83
C GLY A 202 -3.11 -10.80 24.43
N SER A 203 -2.81 -11.01 23.16
CA SER A 203 -1.46 -10.99 22.59
C SER A 203 -1.53 -10.47 21.16
N ASP A 204 -0.45 -9.85 20.67
CA ASP A 204 -0.47 -9.28 19.33
C ASP A 204 -0.64 -10.35 18.25
N PRO A 205 -1.55 -10.12 17.28
CA PRO A 205 -1.61 -10.94 16.09
C PRO A 205 -0.27 -10.95 15.35
N GLU A 206 0.01 -12.00 14.60
CA GLU A 206 1.25 -12.21 13.86
C GLU A 206 1.64 -11.01 13.00
N ARG A 207 0.71 -10.51 12.18
CA ARG A 207 0.94 -9.33 11.33
C ARG A 207 1.29 -8.08 12.12
N MET A 208 0.70 -7.92 13.31
CA MET A 208 1.01 -6.81 14.20
C MET A 208 2.34 -7.01 14.90
N ARG A 209 2.66 -8.23 15.32
CA ARG A 209 3.95 -8.57 15.91
C ARG A 209 5.09 -8.33 14.92
N ASP A 210 4.93 -8.76 13.67
CA ASP A 210 5.94 -8.57 12.61
C ASP A 210 6.05 -7.09 12.25
N PHE A 211 4.93 -6.35 12.21
CA PHE A 211 4.98 -4.90 12.08
C PHE A 211 5.80 -4.26 13.20
N ILE A 212 5.49 -4.56 14.45
CA ILE A 212 6.15 -3.95 15.62
C ILE A 212 7.64 -4.31 15.68
N ARG A 213 7.98 -5.57 15.40
CA ARG A 213 9.35 -6.10 15.54
C ARG A 213 10.24 -5.70 14.37
N ASP A 214 9.73 -5.78 13.14
CA ASP A 214 10.57 -5.78 11.94
C ASP A 214 10.36 -4.52 11.08
N VAL A 215 9.13 -4.05 10.91
CA VAL A 215 8.80 -2.90 10.04
C VAL A 215 8.89 -1.57 10.77
N GLN A 216 8.32 -1.47 11.97
CA GLN A 216 8.26 -0.24 12.74
C GLN A 216 9.67 0.34 13.01
N PRO A 217 10.72 -0.44 13.32
CA PRO A 217 12.06 0.12 13.46
C PRO A 217 12.58 0.79 12.18
N VAL A 218 12.27 0.25 11.01
CA VAL A 218 12.63 0.83 9.70
C VAL A 218 11.90 2.16 9.49
N VAL A 219 10.59 2.18 9.73
CA VAL A 219 9.75 3.39 9.67
C VAL A 219 10.24 4.47 10.63
N LEU A 220 10.57 4.10 11.86
CA LEU A 220 10.99 5.07 12.88
C LEU A 220 12.33 5.72 12.56
N ARG A 221 13.26 4.98 11.96
CA ARG A 221 14.57 5.53 11.56
C ARG A 221 14.50 6.36 10.28
N GLY A 222 13.71 5.92 9.30
CA GLY A 222 13.69 6.51 7.96
C GLY A 222 12.66 7.62 7.76
N CYS A 223 11.48 7.49 8.37
CA CYS A 223 10.34 8.35 8.08
C CYS A 223 9.91 9.18 9.30
N ALA A 224 9.93 8.59 10.49
CA ALA A 224 9.46 9.24 11.72
C ALA A 224 10.54 10.04 12.46
N THR A 225 11.51 10.62 11.76
CA THR A 225 12.48 11.54 12.38
C THR A 225 11.80 12.84 12.79
N ALA A 226 12.39 13.59 13.73
CA ALA A 226 11.82 14.85 14.19
C ALA A 226 11.72 15.90 13.07
N GLU A 227 12.58 15.81 12.06
CA GLU A 227 12.64 16.69 10.90
C GLU A 227 11.60 16.32 9.83
N CYS A 228 11.11 15.07 9.84
CA CYS A 228 10.17 14.55 8.84
C CYS A 228 8.80 14.28 9.49
N HIS A 229 8.41 13.02 9.67
CA HIS A 229 7.06 12.65 10.13
C HIS A 229 6.95 12.44 11.64
N GLY A 230 8.03 12.58 12.40
CA GLY A 230 8.02 12.49 13.86
C GLY A 230 7.81 13.82 14.58
N GLY A 231 8.05 14.94 13.89
CA GLY A 231 8.02 16.29 14.44
C GLY A 231 6.66 16.96 14.43
N SER A 232 6.56 18.14 15.04
CA SER A 232 5.36 18.98 15.03
C SER A 232 5.06 19.61 13.66
N SER A 233 6.04 19.68 12.77
CA SER A 233 5.91 20.16 11.38
C SER A 233 5.38 19.11 10.40
N ALA A 234 5.25 17.84 10.83
CA ALA A 234 4.81 16.71 10.01
C ALA A 234 3.39 16.83 9.43
N GLY A 235 2.64 17.84 9.88
CA GLY A 235 1.26 18.07 9.49
C GLY A 235 0.37 16.88 9.84
N ARG A 236 -0.42 16.42 8.87
CA ARG A 236 -1.41 15.35 9.05
C ARG A 236 -0.81 13.95 9.01
N PHE A 237 0.34 13.78 8.35
CA PHE A 237 1.08 12.53 8.37
C PHE A 237 2.15 12.60 9.45
N ARG A 238 1.69 12.55 10.69
CA ARG A 238 2.56 12.53 11.87
C ARG A 238 2.53 11.17 12.53
N LEU A 239 3.70 10.58 12.72
CA LEU A 239 3.91 9.33 13.41
C LEU A 239 4.34 9.59 14.86
N LEU A 240 3.94 8.70 15.75
CA LEU A 240 4.40 8.68 17.13
C LEU A 240 5.83 8.16 17.21
N THR A 241 6.64 8.85 18.01
CA THR A 241 8.06 8.58 18.18
C THR A 241 8.41 8.47 19.66
N GLY A 242 9.53 7.80 19.96
CA GLY A 242 10.01 7.62 21.32
C GLY A 242 11.04 6.51 21.40
N ARG A 243 11.84 6.49 22.49
CA ARG A 243 12.85 5.44 22.72
C ARG A 243 12.22 4.05 22.87
N SER A 244 11.02 4.01 23.46
CA SER A 244 10.17 2.82 23.55
C SER A 244 8.74 3.28 23.34
N LEU A 245 8.12 2.84 22.25
CA LEU A 245 6.70 3.10 22.03
C LEU A 245 5.86 2.17 22.90
N SER A 246 4.74 2.69 23.41
CA SER A 246 3.71 1.85 24.01
C SER A 246 3.13 0.90 22.96
N GLY A 247 2.39 -0.13 23.41
CA GLY A 247 1.59 -0.95 22.50
C GLY A 247 0.64 -0.07 21.69
N ASN A 248 -0.13 0.78 22.36
CA ASN A 248 -1.11 1.65 21.72
C ASN A 248 -0.48 2.62 20.71
N ALA A 249 0.69 3.19 21.01
CA ALA A 249 1.44 4.03 20.07
C ALA A 249 1.89 3.24 18.82
N SER A 250 2.30 1.98 18.99
CA SER A 250 2.69 1.13 17.87
C SER A 250 1.49 0.80 16.97
N TYR A 251 0.34 0.45 17.57
CA TYR A 251 -0.91 0.26 16.83
C TYR A 251 -1.41 1.56 16.18
N THR A 252 -1.15 2.70 16.81
CA THR A 252 -1.46 4.01 16.25
C THR A 252 -0.65 4.28 14.99
N ASN A 253 0.67 4.04 15.02
CA ASN A 253 1.52 4.15 13.84
C ASN A 253 1.07 3.19 12.72
N HIS A 254 0.79 1.92 13.06
CA HIS A 254 0.23 0.98 12.10
C HIS A 254 -1.04 1.53 11.44
N PHE A 255 -2.00 2.00 12.24
CA PHE A 255 -3.26 2.55 11.74
C PHE A 255 -3.05 3.77 10.85
N ILE A 256 -2.15 4.69 11.22
CA ILE A 256 -1.82 5.88 10.41
C ILE A 256 -1.24 5.46 9.06
N LEU A 257 -0.30 4.51 9.03
CA LEU A 257 0.29 4.01 7.78
C LEU A 257 -0.75 3.32 6.89
N GLN A 258 -1.71 2.60 7.47
CA GLN A 258 -2.79 1.99 6.70
C GLN A 258 -3.69 3.06 6.10
N GLU A 259 -4.17 4.02 6.90
CA GLU A 259 -5.20 4.98 6.46
C GLU A 259 -4.65 6.12 5.60
N PHE A 260 -3.37 6.47 5.72
CA PHE A 260 -2.80 7.60 4.98
C PHE A 260 -2.48 7.26 3.51
N GLY A 261 -2.68 8.24 2.64
CA GLY A 261 -2.37 8.16 1.21
C GLY A 261 -2.21 9.56 0.60
N VAL A 262 -1.61 9.61 -0.59
CA VAL A 262 -1.35 10.84 -1.35
C VAL A 262 -1.93 10.66 -2.75
N GLY A 263 -2.97 11.43 -3.07
CA GLY A 263 -3.74 11.25 -4.29
C GLY A 263 -4.31 9.83 -4.35
N THR A 264 -3.86 9.08 -5.36
CA THR A 264 -4.30 7.71 -5.65
C THR A 264 -3.42 6.64 -5.00
N GLU A 265 -2.23 7.03 -4.55
CA GLU A 265 -1.24 6.14 -3.94
C GLU A 265 -1.44 6.06 -2.42
N ARG A 266 -1.09 4.91 -1.86
CA ARG A 266 -1.28 4.62 -0.42
C ARG A 266 0.06 4.38 0.23
N VAL A 267 0.18 4.80 1.49
CA VAL A 267 1.39 4.50 2.27
C VAL A 267 1.58 2.99 2.37
N ILE A 268 0.51 2.26 2.68
CA ILE A 268 0.44 0.81 2.53
C ILE A 268 -0.57 0.45 1.44
N ASN A 269 -0.06 -0.08 0.33
CA ASN A 269 -0.84 -0.65 -0.76
C ASN A 269 -0.80 -2.19 -0.66
N ARG A 270 -1.91 -2.81 -0.22
CA ARG A 270 -1.98 -4.26 -0.02
C ARG A 270 -2.21 -5.04 -1.31
N ASP A 271 -2.77 -4.38 -2.33
CA ASP A 271 -3.08 -5.00 -3.62
C ASP A 271 -1.81 -5.10 -4.49
N LEU A 272 -0.96 -4.07 -4.42
CA LEU A 272 0.31 -3.96 -5.13
C LEU A 272 1.39 -3.49 -4.15
N PRO A 273 1.95 -4.40 -3.33
CA PRO A 273 2.90 -4.06 -2.27
C PRO A 273 4.04 -3.16 -2.74
N GLU A 274 4.63 -3.41 -3.91
CA GLU A 274 5.71 -2.63 -4.51
C GLU A 274 5.36 -1.17 -4.82
N ARG A 275 4.06 -0.85 -4.93
CA ARG A 275 3.56 0.53 -5.13
C ARG A 275 3.24 1.25 -3.82
N SER A 276 3.46 0.63 -2.68
CA SER A 276 3.32 1.28 -1.38
C SER A 276 4.27 2.47 -1.29
N LEU A 277 3.76 3.66 -0.94
CA LEU A 277 4.61 4.85 -0.77
C LEU A 277 5.67 4.62 0.31
N LEU A 278 5.38 3.76 1.30
CA LEU A 278 6.36 3.38 2.32
C LEU A 278 7.63 2.73 1.71
N LEU A 279 7.48 2.02 0.59
CA LEU A 279 8.59 1.40 -0.14
C LEU A 279 9.18 2.37 -1.17
N SER A 280 8.33 2.94 -2.05
CA SER A 280 8.80 3.76 -3.18
C SER A 280 9.53 5.02 -2.72
N TYR A 281 9.03 5.69 -1.67
CA TYR A 281 9.68 6.90 -1.17
C TYR A 281 11.04 6.62 -0.51
N GLY A 282 11.27 5.40 -0.03
CA GLY A 282 12.55 5.01 0.56
C GLY A 282 13.65 4.71 -0.47
N LEU A 283 13.30 4.52 -1.75
CA LEU A 283 14.23 4.21 -2.83
C LEU A 283 14.94 5.47 -3.38
N PRO A 284 16.08 5.32 -4.08
CA PRO A 284 16.69 6.42 -4.83
C PRO A 284 15.73 7.02 -5.87
N ARG A 285 15.80 8.34 -6.09
CA ARG A 285 14.99 9.02 -7.14
C ARG A 285 15.18 8.37 -8.52
N GLY A 286 14.12 8.37 -9.32
CA GLY A 286 14.10 7.68 -10.62
C GLY A 286 14.09 6.14 -10.55
N ARG A 287 14.05 5.53 -9.34
CA ARG A 287 13.79 4.10 -9.17
C ARG A 287 12.48 3.88 -8.43
N GLY A 288 11.58 3.13 -9.07
CA GLY A 288 10.44 2.51 -8.40
C GLY A 288 9.28 3.46 -8.04
N GLY A 289 8.46 3.83 -9.02
CA GLY A 289 7.14 4.43 -8.76
C GLY A 289 7.16 5.90 -8.36
N ALA A 290 6.32 6.28 -7.39
CA ALA A 290 6.16 7.66 -6.96
C ALA A 290 7.36 8.16 -6.15
N GLU A 291 7.81 9.38 -6.42
CA GLU A 291 8.92 10.01 -5.69
C GLU A 291 8.46 10.75 -4.43
N HIS A 292 9.31 10.75 -3.40
CA HIS A 292 9.06 11.55 -2.22
C HIS A 292 8.99 13.06 -2.57
N PRO A 293 7.99 13.81 -2.06
CA PRO A 293 7.78 15.22 -2.43
C PRO A 293 8.96 16.14 -2.09
N THR A 294 9.69 15.81 -1.04
CA THR A 294 10.93 16.51 -0.65
C THR A 294 12.14 15.62 -0.87
N GLU A 295 13.32 16.23 -0.97
CA GLU A 295 14.56 15.48 -0.95
C GLU A 295 14.78 14.86 0.44
N ILE A 296 15.01 13.54 0.47
CA ILE A 296 15.31 12.79 1.68
C ILE A 296 16.54 11.92 1.45
N THR A 297 17.22 11.56 2.54
CA THR A 297 18.25 10.52 2.47
C THR A 297 17.57 9.20 2.11
N ARG A 298 18.09 8.49 1.10
CA ARG A 298 17.57 7.17 0.73
C ARG A 298 17.56 6.24 1.94
N LEU A 299 16.46 5.54 2.15
CA LEU A 299 16.32 4.54 3.20
C LEU A 299 16.80 3.17 2.73
N PHE A 300 16.51 2.85 1.46
CA PHE A 300 16.86 1.59 0.83
C PHE A 300 17.89 1.84 -0.27
N ALA A 301 18.86 0.93 -0.41
CA ALA A 301 19.79 0.99 -1.54
C ALA A 301 19.06 0.73 -2.87
N ASP A 302 18.22 -0.30 -2.88
CA ASP A 302 17.37 -0.75 -3.98
C ASP A 302 16.32 -1.77 -3.47
N GLU A 303 15.56 -2.37 -4.36
CA GLU A 303 14.53 -3.38 -4.05
C GLU A 303 15.11 -4.69 -3.51
N SER A 304 16.43 -4.89 -3.63
CA SER A 304 17.15 -6.04 -3.09
C SER A 304 17.65 -5.80 -1.66
N ASP A 305 17.50 -4.58 -1.14
CA ASP A 305 17.86 -4.22 0.24
C ASP A 305 17.10 -5.11 1.25
N ARG A 306 17.80 -5.54 2.30
CA ARG A 306 17.21 -6.39 3.34
C ARG A 306 16.03 -5.70 4.02
N GLU A 307 16.14 -4.41 4.32
CA GLU A 307 15.05 -3.68 4.99
C GLU A 307 13.88 -3.45 4.05
N TYR A 308 14.14 -3.19 2.77
CA TYR A 308 13.09 -3.12 1.74
C TYR A 308 12.29 -4.42 1.69
N ARG A 309 12.98 -5.57 1.60
CA ARG A 309 12.33 -6.89 1.54
C ARG A 309 11.52 -7.20 2.79
N VAL A 310 12.03 -6.87 3.98
CA VAL A 310 11.28 -7.03 5.24
C VAL A 310 9.95 -6.29 5.21
N VAL A 311 9.96 -5.03 4.74
CA VAL A 311 8.74 -4.24 4.63
C VAL A 311 7.82 -4.78 3.53
N TYR A 312 8.38 -5.14 2.38
CA TYR A 312 7.64 -5.71 1.25
C TYR A 312 6.95 -7.03 1.62
N ASP A 313 7.67 -7.96 2.24
CA ASP A 313 7.16 -9.27 2.65
C ASP A 313 6.06 -9.12 3.69
N TRP A 314 6.22 -8.18 4.63
CA TRP A 314 5.18 -7.86 5.60
C TRP A 314 3.92 -7.32 4.92
N ILE A 315 4.02 -6.33 4.01
CA ILE A 315 2.86 -5.80 3.28
C ILE A 315 2.17 -6.90 2.47
N SER A 316 2.96 -7.76 1.81
CA SER A 316 2.48 -8.88 1.01
C SER A 316 1.77 -9.97 1.84
N SER A 317 2.05 -10.05 3.14
CA SER A 317 1.38 -10.97 4.06
C SER A 317 0.00 -10.49 4.55
N LEU A 318 -0.32 -9.23 4.31
CA LEU A 318 -1.60 -8.64 4.72
C LEU A 318 -2.74 -9.11 3.81
N PRO A 319 -3.99 -9.17 4.28
CA PRO A 319 -5.13 -9.44 3.41
C PRO A 319 -5.27 -8.31 2.38
N ILE A 320 -5.46 -8.68 1.11
CA ILE A 320 -5.73 -7.77 -0.01
C ILE A 320 -6.86 -6.81 0.37
N THR A 321 -8.00 -7.35 0.83
CA THR A 321 -9.09 -6.53 1.35
C THR A 321 -8.67 -5.86 2.65
N ARG A 322 -8.60 -4.53 2.63
CA ARG A 322 -8.39 -3.74 3.83
C ARG A 322 -9.55 -3.93 4.82
N PRO A 323 -9.27 -4.28 6.08
CA PRO A 323 -10.29 -4.31 7.12
C PRO A 323 -10.85 -2.92 7.40
N ASP A 324 -12.17 -2.84 7.63
CA ASP A 324 -12.73 -1.69 8.32
C ASP A 324 -12.53 -1.87 9.83
N TYR A 325 -11.75 -1.00 10.44
CA TYR A 325 -11.53 -1.02 11.89
C TYR A 325 -12.73 -0.48 12.68
N GLY A 326 -13.75 0.07 12.01
CA GLY A 326 -14.99 0.56 12.62
C GLY A 326 -14.81 1.86 13.41
N PHE A 327 -13.71 2.58 13.18
CA PHE A 327 -13.51 3.94 13.68
C PHE A 327 -12.67 4.75 12.70
N LYS A 328 -12.81 6.06 12.77
CA LYS A 328 -12.06 7.00 11.94
C LYS A 328 -11.27 7.97 12.81
N ARG A 329 -10.20 8.49 12.25
CA ARG A 329 -9.37 9.53 12.83
C ARG A 329 -9.61 10.83 12.05
N PRO A 330 -10.40 11.76 12.59
CA PRO A 330 -10.71 13.01 11.89
C PRO A 330 -9.44 13.80 11.50
N ASP A 331 -8.37 13.67 12.28
CA ASP A 331 -7.05 14.25 11.99
C ASP A 331 -6.38 13.65 10.74
N LEU A 332 -6.70 12.41 10.40
CA LEU A 332 -6.28 11.75 9.16
C LEU A 332 -7.29 11.96 8.01
N THR A 333 -8.52 12.36 8.29
CA THR A 333 -9.54 12.65 7.27
C THR A 333 -9.30 14.05 6.69
N PRO A 334 -9.27 14.24 5.36
CA PRO A 334 -9.17 15.58 4.77
C PRO A 334 -10.38 16.41 5.17
N THR A 335 -10.15 17.50 5.89
CA THR A 335 -11.18 18.50 6.17
C THR A 335 -11.57 19.17 4.86
N ARG A 336 -12.88 19.22 4.61
CA ARG A 336 -13.49 19.95 3.49
C ARG A 336 -13.26 21.46 3.69
N ALA A 337 -12.25 21.99 3.02
CA ALA A 337 -11.98 23.42 2.82
C ALA A 337 -11.58 24.24 4.07
N GLU A 338 -10.44 24.93 3.95
CA GLU A 338 -10.43 26.37 4.21
C GLU A 338 -10.02 27.03 2.88
N ALA A 339 -10.92 27.85 2.34
CA ALA A 339 -10.65 28.63 1.14
C ALA A 339 -9.45 29.56 1.40
N PRO A 340 -8.64 29.90 0.37
CA PRO A 340 -7.66 30.96 0.53
C PRO A 340 -8.38 32.24 0.99
N PRO A 341 -7.80 33.02 1.94
CA PRO A 341 -8.35 34.32 2.28
C PRO A 341 -8.47 35.15 0.98
N PRO A 342 -9.51 35.99 0.84
CA PRO A 342 -9.65 36.86 -0.31
C PRO A 342 -8.36 37.67 -0.45
N ASP A 343 -7.83 37.67 -1.67
CA ASP A 343 -6.63 38.39 -2.05
C ASP A 343 -6.75 39.83 -1.54
N GLY A 344 -5.94 40.16 -0.53
CA GLY A 344 -5.86 41.49 0.03
C GLY A 344 -5.21 42.39 -1.00
N GLY A 345 -6.02 42.82 -1.97
CA GLY A 345 -5.64 43.80 -2.97
C GLY A 345 -5.15 45.05 -2.27
N ASN A 346 -3.83 45.20 -2.20
CA ASN A 346 -3.20 46.50 -2.05
C ASN A 346 -3.57 47.31 -3.29
N ASN A 347 -4.50 48.26 -3.10
CA ASN A 347 -4.68 49.35 -4.03
C ASN A 347 -3.54 50.36 -3.77
N PRO A 348 -2.85 50.85 -4.82
CA PRO A 348 -1.89 51.95 -4.69
C PRO A 348 -2.53 53.27 -4.27
#